data_AF-A0A7W8P4G1-F1
#
_entry.id   AF-A0A7W8P4G1-F1
#
_cell.length_a   1.000
_cell.length_b   1.000
_cell.length_c   1.000
_cell.angle_alpha   90.00
_cell.angle_beta   90.00
_cell.angle_gamma   90.00
#
_symmetry.space_group_name_H-M   'P 1'
#
loop_
_entity.id
_entity.type
_entity.pdbx_description
1 polymer ?
#
loop_
_entity_poly.entity_id
_entity_poly.type
_entity_poly.pdbx_seq_one_letter_code
_entity_poly.pdbx_strand_id
1 'polypeptide(L)'
;MIATVTAGKFVDGTPLYRMADVFARADIPVGRGTLANWIIRPAELHYSRLYAALRKTLLSQPLIHGDETTVQVLKEPGKSAQSKSYM
;
A
#
# COMPACT_ATOMS: atom_id res chain seq x y z
N MET A 1 15.88 4.92 -3.46
CA MET A 1 14.89 4.22 -4.33
C MET A 1 13.73 3.61 -3.55
N ILE A 2 13.92 2.76 -2.51
CA ILE A 2 12.79 2.17 -1.75
C ILE A 2 11.86 3.22 -1.14
N ALA A 3 12.42 4.22 -0.45
CA ALA A 3 11.64 5.33 0.12
C ALA A 3 10.86 6.09 -0.97
N THR A 4 11.51 6.39 -2.09
CA THR A 4 10.88 7.04 -3.27
C THR A 4 9.72 6.23 -3.82
N VAL A 5 9.88 4.91 -3.95
CA VAL A 5 8.84 4.01 -4.46
C VAL A 5 7.68 3.89 -3.47
N THR A 6 7.98 3.84 -2.17
CA THR A 6 6.97 3.77 -1.11
C THR A 6 6.17 5.08 -1.02
N ALA A 7 6.84 6.22 -1.00
CA ALA A 7 6.20 7.54 -1.00
C ALA A 7 5.39 7.75 -2.28
N GLY A 8 5.99 7.51 -3.45
CA GLY A 8 5.30 7.64 -4.74
C GLY A 8 4.04 6.76 -4.83
N LYS A 9 4.08 5.54 -4.27
CA LYS A 9 2.93 4.63 -4.30
C LYS A 9 1.82 5.01 -3.32
N PHE A 10 2.16 5.33 -2.07
CA PHE A 10 1.18 5.46 -0.98
C PHE A 10 0.88 6.89 -0.57
N VAL A 11 1.85 7.80 -0.69
CA VAL A 11 1.66 9.23 -0.39
C VAL A 11 1.16 9.94 -1.65
N ASP A 12 1.82 9.72 -2.79
CA ASP A 12 1.50 10.44 -4.04
C ASP A 12 0.47 9.69 -4.92
N GLY A 13 0.09 8.47 -4.56
CA GLY A 13 -0.92 7.68 -5.27
C GLY A 13 -0.51 7.22 -6.68
N THR A 14 0.78 7.20 -7.00
CA THR A 14 1.28 6.81 -8.33
C THR A 14 1.25 5.28 -8.51
N PRO A 15 0.58 4.74 -9.55
CA PRO A 15 0.62 3.32 -9.86
C PRO A 15 2.04 2.84 -10.23
N LEU A 16 2.41 1.62 -9.79
CA LEU A 16 3.76 1.08 -10.00
C LEU A 16 4.16 0.94 -11.47
N TYR A 17 3.20 0.71 -12.38
CA TYR A 17 3.52 0.68 -13.82
C TYR A 17 4.03 2.05 -14.31
N ARG A 18 3.41 3.14 -13.83
CA ARG A 18 3.80 4.50 -14.20
C ARG A 18 5.18 4.85 -13.63
N MET A 19 5.48 4.36 -12.42
CA MET A 19 6.81 4.52 -11.84
C MET A 19 7.88 3.74 -12.61
N ALA A 20 7.57 2.53 -13.08
CA ALA A 20 8.47 1.76 -13.93
C ALA A 20 8.80 2.52 -15.23
N ASP A 21 7.79 3.13 -15.87
CA ASP A 21 7.99 3.96 -17.07
C ASP A 21 8.85 5.21 -16.77
N VAL A 22 8.68 5.82 -15.60
CA VAL A 22 9.51 6.97 -15.15
C VAL A 22 10.97 6.56 -15.01
N PHE A 23 11.25 5.41 -14.39
CA PHE A 23 12.63 4.93 -14.25
C PHE A 23 13.24 4.51 -15.59
N ALA A 24 12.44 3.91 -16.48
CA ALA A 24 12.90 3.58 -17.83
C ALA A 24 13.35 4.83 -18.62
N ARG A 25 12.70 5.99 -18.43
CA ARG A 25 13.14 7.27 -19.03
C ARG A 25 14.49 7.78 -18.50
N ALA A 26 14.92 7.28 -17.35
CA ALA A 26 16.23 7.59 -16.77
C ALA A 26 17.24 6.45 -17.00
N ASP A 27 17.00 5.59 -17.98
CA ASP A 27 17.82 4.41 -18.30
C ASP A 27 17.97 3.40 -17.15
N ILE A 28 16.98 3.36 -16.23
CA ILE A 28 16.92 2.43 -15.10
C ILE A 28 15.74 1.47 -15.32
N PRO A 29 15.89 0.40 -16.12
CA PRO A 29 14.82 -0.55 -16.37
C PRO A 29 14.54 -1.37 -15.11
N VAL A 30 13.37 -1.18 -14.50
CA VAL A 30 12.93 -1.94 -13.32
C VAL A 30 11.52 -2.47 -13.55
N GLY A 31 11.36 -3.78 -13.40
CA GLY A 31 10.05 -4.43 -13.56
C GLY A 31 9.07 -4.06 -12.45
N ARG A 32 7.77 -4.05 -12.77
CA ARG A 32 6.68 -3.80 -11.82
C ARG A 32 6.71 -4.76 -10.62
N GLY A 33 7.06 -6.03 -10.86
CA GLY A 33 7.20 -7.03 -9.79
C GLY A 33 8.33 -6.69 -8.82
N THR A 34 9.45 -6.18 -9.33
CA THR A 34 10.57 -5.72 -8.50
C THR A 34 10.17 -4.51 -7.66
N LEU A 35 9.49 -3.52 -8.24
CA LEU A 35 8.96 -2.36 -7.51
C LEU A 35 7.95 -2.79 -6.43
N ALA A 36 7.09 -3.77 -6.72
CA ALA A 36 6.16 -4.32 -5.73
C ALA A 36 6.92 -5.01 -4.58
N ASN A 37 7.94 -5.81 -4.88
CA ASN A 37 8.78 -6.46 -3.86
C ASN A 37 9.55 -5.46 -3.00
N TRP A 38 9.93 -4.30 -3.54
CA TRP A 38 10.52 -3.21 -2.77
C TRP A 38 9.56 -2.58 -1.75
N ILE A 39 8.26 -2.81 -1.88
CA ILE A 39 7.24 -2.41 -0.90
C ILE A 39 6.96 -3.57 0.08
N ILE A 40 6.72 -4.77 -0.46
CA ILE A 40 6.30 -5.94 0.33
C ILE A 40 7.37 -6.32 1.36
N ARG A 41 8.63 -6.43 0.94
CA ARG A 41 9.69 -6.95 1.81
C ARG A 41 9.96 -6.05 3.02
N PRO A 42 10.09 -4.72 2.87
CA PRO A 42 10.20 -3.83 4.03
C PRO A 42 8.94 -3.83 4.92
N ALA A 43 7.75 -3.99 4.33
CA ALA A 43 6.51 -4.07 5.10
C ALA A 43 6.49 -5.27 6.06
N GLU A 44 6.87 -6.45 5.54
CA GLU A 44 6.99 -7.67 6.34
C GLU A 44 8.07 -7.54 7.43
N LEU A 45 9.24 -7.03 7.07
CA LEU A 45 10.41 -7.02 7.96
C LEU A 45 10.38 -5.89 9.00
N HIS A 46 9.84 -4.72 8.64
CA HIS A 46 10.05 -3.49 9.42
C HIS A 46 8.74 -2.79 9.79
N TYR A 47 7.78 -2.66 8.87
CA TYR A 47 6.59 -1.83 9.11
C TYR A 47 5.57 -2.48 10.06
N SER A 48 5.61 -3.81 10.21
CA SER A 48 4.78 -4.54 11.18
C SER A 48 4.90 -3.99 12.61
N ARG A 49 6.09 -3.53 13.02
CA ARG A 49 6.32 -2.92 14.34
C ARG A 49 5.64 -1.56 14.48
N LEU A 50 5.71 -0.74 13.44
CA LEU A 50 5.04 0.56 13.40
C LEU A 50 3.52 0.37 13.42
N TYR A 51 3.00 -0.55 12.61
CA TYR A 51 1.58 -0.90 12.61
C TYR A 51 1.11 -1.36 13.99
N ALA A 52 1.85 -2.25 14.65
CA ALA A 52 1.50 -2.72 16.00
C ALA A 52 1.48 -1.57 17.03
N ALA A 53 2.44 -0.66 16.96
CA ALA A 53 2.49 0.51 17.83
C ALA A 53 1.30 1.46 17.58
N LEU A 54 1.02 1.79 16.32
CA LEU A 54 -0.11 2.62 15.91
C LEU A 54 -1.44 1.99 16.35
N ARG A 55 -1.62 0.69 16.14
CA ARG A 55 -2.81 -0.04 16.56
C ARG A 55 -3.00 0.00 18.08
N LYS A 56 -1.93 -0.19 18.86
CA LYS A 56 -1.98 -0.09 20.32
C LYS A 56 -2.42 1.30 20.76
N THR A 57 -1.86 2.35 20.15
CA THR A 57 -2.22 3.74 20.46
C THR A 57 -3.66 4.08 20.06
N LEU A 58 -4.12 3.59 18.91
CA LEU A 58 -5.49 3.80 18.45
C LEU A 58 -6.51 3.18 19.42
N LEU A 59 -6.26 1.94 19.85
CA LEU A 59 -7.14 1.22 20.76
C LEU A 59 -7.11 1.73 22.20
N SER A 60 -6.14 2.57 22.58
CA SER A 60 -6.12 3.21 23.90
C SER A 60 -6.91 4.50 23.95
N GLN A 61 -7.45 4.99 22.84
CA GLN A 61 -8.22 6.23 22.80
C GLN A 61 -9.64 6.00 23.34
N PRO A 62 -10.23 6.97 24.07
CA PRO A 62 -11.60 6.87 24.56
C PRO A 62 -12.66 6.95 23.46
N LEU A 63 -12.29 7.45 22.28
CA LEU A 63 -13.14 7.56 21.09
C LEU A 63 -12.30 7.24 19.86
N ILE A 64 -12.87 6.44 18.96
CA ILE A 64 -12.27 6.06 17.67
C ILE A 64 -13.22 6.52 16.56
N HIS A 65 -12.70 7.33 15.64
CA HIS A 65 -13.43 7.69 14.42
C HIS A 65 -13.13 6.65 13.34
N GLY A 66 -14.17 6.08 12.75
CA GLY A 66 -14.09 5.25 11.55
C GLY A 66 -14.63 6.04 10.36
N ASP A 67 -13.94 5.97 9.23
CA ASP A 67 -14.42 6.50 7.96
C ASP A 67 -14.83 5.31 7.08
N GLU A 68 -16.07 5.32 6.57
CA GLU A 68 -16.58 4.26 5.70
C GLU A 68 -16.24 4.55 4.24
N THR A 69 -14.97 4.39 3.89
CA THR A 69 -14.54 4.47 2.48
C THR A 69 -14.79 3.12 1.79
N THR A 70 -15.59 3.13 0.71
CA THR A 70 -15.84 1.93 -0.09
C THR A 70 -14.74 1.66 -1.11
N VAL A 71 -14.39 0.39 -1.29
CA VAL A 71 -13.41 -0.10 -2.27
C VAL A 71 -13.89 -1.40 -2.91
N GLN A 72 -13.34 -1.77 -4.08
CA GLN A 72 -13.53 -3.07 -4.70
C GLN A 72 -12.34 -3.96 -4.42
N VAL A 73 -12.58 -5.11 -3.77
CA VAL A 73 -11.54 -6.08 -3.46
C VAL A 73 -11.58 -7.19 -4.50
N LEU A 74 -10.55 -7.25 -5.35
CA LEU A 74 -10.52 -8.19 -6.48
C LEU A 74 -10.52 -9.67 -6.07
N LYS A 75 -10.05 -9.99 -4.85
CA LYS A 75 -9.90 -11.35 -4.34
C LYS A 75 -10.44 -11.48 -2.91
N GLU A 76 -11.70 -11.12 -2.72
CA GLU A 76 -12.38 -11.30 -1.44
C GLU A 76 -13.07 -12.68 -1.37
N PRO A 77 -12.83 -13.49 -0.32
CA PRO A 77 -13.52 -14.76 -0.16
C PRO A 77 -15.04 -14.58 -0.08
N GLY A 78 -15.79 -15.29 -0.92
CA GLY A 78 -17.25 -15.27 -0.89
C GLY A 78 -17.93 -14.04 -1.50
N LYS A 79 -17.17 -13.15 -2.18
CA LYS A 79 -17.75 -11.99 -2.89
C LYS A 79 -17.21 -11.84 -4.30
N SER A 80 -18.01 -11.25 -5.18
CA SER A 80 -17.57 -10.89 -6.54
C SER A 80 -16.66 -9.66 -6.52
N ALA A 81 -15.75 -9.55 -7.49
CA ALA A 81 -14.82 -8.43 -7.57
C ALA A 81 -15.51 -7.07 -7.78
N GLN A 82 -16.72 -7.05 -8.35
CA GLN A 82 -17.52 -5.83 -8.54
C GLN A 82 -18.31 -5.41 -7.29
N SER A 83 -18.37 -6.27 -6.27
CA SER A 83 -19.09 -5.97 -5.03
C SER A 83 -18.40 -4.84 -4.26
N LYS A 84 -19.19 -4.07 -3.50
CA LYS A 84 -18.68 -3.02 -2.62
C LYS A 84 -18.18 -3.62 -1.32
N SER A 85 -16.96 -3.27 -0.95
CA SER A 85 -16.35 -3.59 0.33
C SER A 85 -16.01 -2.30 1.05
N TYR A 86 -15.90 -2.34 2.38
CA TYR A 86 -15.63 -1.17 3.22
C TYR A 86 -14.25 -1.32 3.83
N MET A 87 -13.49 -0.24 3.87
CA MET A 87 -12.18 -0.16 4.52
C MET A 87 -12.32 0.05 6.03
#